data_AF-A0A8D8YB14-F1
#
_entry.id   AF-A0A8D8YB14-F1
#
_cell.length_a   1.000
_cell.length_b   1.000
_cell.length_c   1.000
_cell.angle_alpha   90.00
_cell.angle_beta   90.00
_cell.angle_gamma   90.00
#
_symmetry.space_group_name_H-M   'P 1'
#
loop_
_entity.id
_entity.type
_entity.pdbx_description
1 polymer ?
#
loop_
_entity_poly.entity_id
_entity_poly.type
_entity_poly.pdbx_seq_one_letter_code
_entity_poly.pdbx_strand_id
1 'polypeptide(L)'
;MQIARRIVQGNLLWKFRTQDLVISEARLFTSFQFTLCPPAESAYKPYTPRWGRSRVTPPPGAGNKFRPRGPRVYAPVRLKQSGPNGTMVLDSPEFRSCFTPELKSLAAIFTKHGYELRIAGGAVRDMLMGKKPHDIDFATNATPDQMKAMFAQERVRTFNEKGEKHGTVCARVGDKENFEITTLRIDVATDGRHAEVQFTEDWKVDANRRDLTVNSMFLGLDGTLYDYFNGYEDLKNGVCAFVGDPESRIQEDYLRILRYFRFFARICKDPHSHKEQVLDAIKRNLNGLTNISGERIWTELSKILSGAYSREMTLKMIDVGLAPYMGLPDNLNVAEFNRVLNVSEECHPMTKIAALLHSEDEMLDFHKRVKLSAYERDLGIFIIQHRHSVSSDPHPLRLYQNLLLFSKLKANQMREYINELLRYKEKSDLIKDFQDWRLPPFPLNGNIVRQYGTVGGKDLGVVIQAMKQHWSSLDFKPTREELIKDLPKIMSELGLEPTVPPGKHTKD
;
A
#
# COMPACT_ATOMS: atom_id res chain seq x y z
N MET A 1 4.41 53.04 31.13
CA MET A 1 4.77 54.45 30.87
C MET A 1 5.63 54.46 29.62
N GLN A 2 5.02 54.78 28.47
CA GLN A 2 5.17 56.08 27.77
C GLN A 2 6.51 56.11 26.99
N ILE A 3 6.64 56.45 25.70
CA ILE A 3 5.85 57.12 24.64
C ILE A 3 6.66 56.86 23.34
N ALA A 4 6.10 56.28 22.26
CA ALA A 4 5.57 56.93 21.03
C ALA A 4 6.61 57.81 20.27
N ARG A 5 6.91 57.70 18.97
CA ARG A 5 6.12 57.72 17.69
C ARG A 5 6.75 58.81 16.78
N ARG A 6 6.93 58.54 15.47
CA ARG A 6 6.46 59.32 14.28
C ARG A 6 7.20 58.88 12.99
N ILE A 7 6.53 58.30 11.97
CA ILE A 7 5.73 58.89 10.84
C ILE A 7 6.68 59.46 9.74
N VAL A 8 6.67 59.02 8.46
CA VAL A 8 5.82 59.40 7.28
C VAL A 8 6.12 58.38 6.14
N GLN A 9 5.18 57.57 5.60
CA GLN A 9 4.27 57.78 4.44
C GLN A 9 4.90 58.07 3.05
N GLY A 10 4.52 57.29 2.02
CA GLY A 10 4.82 57.58 0.61
C GLY A 10 4.39 56.49 -0.37
N ASN A 11 3.12 56.51 -0.78
CA ASN A 11 2.52 55.73 -1.87
C ASN A 11 3.09 56.09 -3.25
N LEU A 12 3.07 55.14 -4.21
CA LEU A 12 2.44 55.21 -5.55
C LEU A 12 2.93 54.01 -6.41
N LEU A 13 2.06 53.03 -6.72
CA LEU A 13 1.33 52.89 -8.01
C LEU A 13 2.23 52.89 -9.25
N TRP A 14 2.41 51.75 -9.94
CA TRP A 14 2.45 51.67 -11.41
C TRP A 14 2.04 50.27 -11.95
N LYS A 15 0.80 50.25 -12.47
CA LYS A 15 0.23 49.57 -13.66
C LYS A 15 0.57 48.10 -14.00
N PHE A 16 -0.50 47.32 -14.02
CA PHE A 16 -0.72 46.16 -14.91
C PHE A 16 -0.66 46.55 -16.40
N ARG A 17 0.02 45.71 -17.20
CA ARG A 17 -0.38 45.41 -18.60
C ARG A 17 0.07 43.99 -18.97
N THR A 18 -0.86 43.27 -19.58
CA THR A 18 -0.83 41.94 -20.17
C THR A 18 -0.05 41.89 -21.49
N GLN A 19 0.76 40.85 -21.72
CA GLN A 19 0.71 39.92 -22.87
C GLN A 19 2.06 39.18 -23.09
N ASP A 20 1.94 37.85 -23.19
CA ASP A 20 2.71 36.84 -23.96
C ASP A 20 4.25 36.71 -23.87
N LEU A 21 4.65 35.42 -23.76
CA LEU A 21 5.92 34.72 -24.07
C LEU A 21 6.39 33.87 -22.87
N VAL A 22 6.09 32.57 -22.79
CA VAL A 22 6.70 31.43 -23.50
C VAL A 22 8.22 31.36 -23.31
N ILE A 23 8.64 30.36 -22.50
CA ILE A 23 9.99 29.79 -22.34
C ILE A 23 11.01 30.65 -21.57
N SER A 24 11.25 30.32 -20.30
CA SER A 24 12.60 30.09 -19.72
C SER A 24 12.58 30.09 -18.19
N GLU A 25 12.61 28.92 -17.55
CA GLU A 25 13.17 28.81 -16.19
C GLU A 25 13.91 27.48 -16.03
N ALA A 26 15.19 27.50 -16.39
CA ALA A 26 16.16 26.50 -15.99
C ALA A 26 17.40 27.26 -15.49
N ARG A 27 17.37 27.69 -14.23
CA ARG A 27 18.53 28.02 -13.38
C ARG A 27 17.99 28.55 -12.06
N LEU A 28 18.08 27.73 -11.02
CA LEU A 28 18.53 28.08 -9.67
C LEU A 28 18.53 26.81 -8.80
N PHE A 29 19.34 26.83 -7.75
CA PHE A 29 19.66 25.75 -6.80
C PHE A 29 20.75 24.76 -7.23
N THR A 30 21.98 25.23 -7.04
CA THR A 30 23.12 24.41 -6.60
C THR A 30 23.24 24.46 -5.07
N SER A 31 23.88 23.42 -4.53
CA SER A 31 24.46 23.24 -3.19
C SER A 31 23.53 23.06 -1.97
N PHE A 32 23.26 21.80 -1.64
CA PHE A 32 23.37 21.29 -0.27
C PHE A 32 24.17 19.99 -0.30
N GLN A 33 25.35 20.00 0.33
CA GLN A 33 26.18 18.81 0.53
C GLN A 33 25.58 17.96 1.65
N PHE A 34 25.37 16.67 1.39
CA PHE A 34 25.24 15.65 2.44
C PHE A 34 26.39 14.65 2.29
N THR A 35 27.12 14.50 3.38
CA THR A 35 28.26 13.60 3.58
C THR A 35 27.80 12.15 3.54
N LEU A 36 28.50 11.32 2.76
CA LEU A 36 28.24 9.89 2.57
C LEU A 36 28.77 9.06 3.75
N CYS A 37 27.94 8.14 4.26
CA CYS A 37 28.35 7.00 5.09
C CYS A 37 28.14 5.72 4.24
N PRO A 38 29.04 4.72 4.26
CA PRO A 38 29.02 3.61 3.31
C PRO A 38 27.91 2.57 3.61
N PRO A 39 27.44 1.81 2.61
CA PRO A 39 26.32 0.89 2.76
C PRO A 39 26.75 -0.45 3.38
N ALA A 40 25.96 -0.93 4.34
CA ALA A 40 25.98 -2.33 4.78
C ALA A 40 25.16 -3.19 3.81
N GLU A 41 25.75 -4.29 3.35
CA GLU A 41 25.09 -5.33 2.54
C GLU A 41 23.98 -6.01 3.35
N SER A 42 22.76 -6.06 2.80
CA SER A 42 21.78 -7.08 3.21
C SER A 42 21.00 -7.55 1.99
N ALA A 43 21.03 -8.87 1.78
CA ALA A 43 20.46 -9.56 0.65
C ALA A 43 18.92 -9.59 0.75
N TYR A 44 18.24 -8.87 -0.14
CA TYR A 44 16.80 -9.01 -0.37
C TYR A 44 16.56 -9.73 -1.70
N LYS A 45 16.01 -10.94 -1.64
CA LYS A 45 15.48 -11.66 -2.82
C LYS A 45 14.05 -11.19 -3.08
N PRO A 46 13.72 -10.66 -4.28
CA PRO A 46 12.35 -10.30 -4.60
C PRO A 46 11.49 -11.54 -4.90
N TYR A 47 10.33 -11.57 -4.27
CA TYR A 47 9.23 -12.51 -4.51
C TYR A 47 8.64 -12.26 -5.91
N THR A 48 8.50 -13.31 -6.72
CA THR A 48 7.88 -13.27 -8.05
C THR A 48 6.63 -14.17 -8.06
N PRO A 49 5.43 -13.67 -8.39
CA PRO A 49 4.28 -14.52 -8.59
C PRO A 49 4.39 -15.22 -9.96
N ARG A 50 4.51 -16.55 -9.97
CA ARG A 50 4.41 -17.37 -11.18
C ARG A 50 2.94 -17.54 -11.57
N TRP A 51 2.51 -16.82 -12.61
CA TRP A 51 1.22 -17.07 -13.26
C TRP A 51 1.36 -18.22 -14.28
N GLY A 52 0.70 -19.34 -13.98
CA GLY A 52 0.62 -20.50 -14.87
C GLY A 52 -0.18 -20.18 -16.13
N ARG A 53 0.40 -20.47 -17.30
CA ARG A 53 -0.25 -20.36 -18.61
C ARG A 53 -1.36 -21.42 -18.71
N SER A 54 -2.58 -21.00 -18.98
CA SER A 54 -3.59 -21.87 -19.57
C SER A 54 -4.11 -21.23 -20.86
N ARG A 55 -4.01 -21.96 -21.97
CA ARG A 55 -4.48 -21.54 -23.30
C ARG A 55 -6.01 -21.66 -23.32
N VAL A 56 -6.71 -20.58 -23.66
CA VAL A 56 -8.13 -20.63 -24.06
C VAL A 56 -8.29 -19.71 -25.27
N THR A 57 -8.76 -20.28 -26.38
CA THR A 57 -9.17 -19.58 -27.61
C THR A 57 -10.54 -18.89 -27.41
N PRO A 58 -10.80 -17.69 -27.98
CA PRO A 58 -12.08 -17.00 -27.78
C PRO A 58 -13.11 -17.35 -28.87
N PRO A 59 -14.42 -17.33 -28.57
CA PRO A 59 -15.46 -17.19 -29.59
C PRO A 59 -15.80 -15.70 -29.82
N PRO A 60 -16.40 -15.34 -30.98
CA PRO A 60 -16.62 -13.95 -31.34
C PRO A 60 -17.97 -13.39 -30.87
N GLY A 61 -17.96 -12.09 -30.53
CA GLY A 61 -19.06 -11.16 -30.79
C GLY A 61 -20.25 -11.12 -29.84
N ALA A 62 -20.23 -10.21 -28.87
CA ALA A 62 -21.39 -9.39 -28.48
C ALA A 62 -20.94 -8.26 -27.54
N GLY A 63 -21.23 -7.01 -27.91
CA GLY A 63 -20.89 -5.82 -27.12
C GLY A 63 -21.47 -5.89 -25.72
N ASN A 64 -20.63 -5.64 -24.71
CA ASN A 64 -21.06 -5.69 -23.32
C ASN A 64 -20.77 -4.35 -22.63
N LYS A 65 -21.85 -3.68 -22.25
CA LYS A 65 -21.82 -2.52 -21.35
C LYS A 65 -21.15 -2.98 -20.06
N PHE A 66 -20.01 -2.37 -19.72
CA PHE A 66 -19.32 -2.57 -18.45
C PHE A 66 -20.29 -2.25 -17.31
N ARG A 67 -20.81 -3.27 -16.63
CA ARG A 67 -21.33 -3.13 -15.27
C ARG A 67 -20.19 -3.46 -14.32
N PRO A 68 -19.84 -2.59 -13.36
CA PRO A 68 -18.85 -2.94 -12.35
C PRO A 68 -19.33 -4.21 -11.62
N ARG A 69 -18.47 -5.22 -11.57
CA ARG A 69 -18.73 -6.43 -10.78
C ARG A 69 -18.56 -6.04 -9.32
N GLY A 70 -19.67 -5.85 -8.61
CA GLY A 70 -19.63 -5.66 -7.15
C GLY A 70 -18.81 -6.78 -6.47
N PRO A 71 -18.24 -6.52 -5.28
CA PRO A 71 -17.41 -7.49 -4.58
C PRO A 71 -18.19 -8.80 -4.38
N ARG A 72 -17.51 -9.95 -4.55
CA ARG A 72 -18.10 -11.25 -4.23
C ARG A 72 -18.42 -11.29 -2.74
N VAL A 73 -19.70 -11.19 -2.40
CA VAL A 73 -20.20 -11.44 -1.06
C VAL A 73 -20.11 -12.94 -0.81
N TYR A 74 -19.21 -13.36 0.06
CA TYR A 74 -19.06 -14.76 0.44
C TYR A 74 -20.13 -15.10 1.47
N ALA A 75 -20.96 -16.09 1.17
CA ALA A 75 -21.87 -16.64 2.16
C ALA A 75 -21.06 -17.44 3.19
N PRO A 76 -21.26 -17.23 4.50
CA PRO A 76 -20.57 -18.02 5.50
C PRO A 76 -20.92 -19.50 5.41
N VAL A 77 -19.94 -20.33 5.77
CA VAL A 77 -20.09 -21.79 5.80
C VAL A 77 -21.10 -22.17 6.87
N ARG A 78 -22.07 -23.01 6.50
CA ARG A 78 -23.01 -23.59 7.45
C ARG A 78 -22.28 -24.61 8.30
N LEU A 79 -22.25 -24.37 9.62
CA LEU A 79 -21.77 -25.34 10.58
C LEU A 79 -22.81 -26.44 10.77
N LYS A 80 -22.35 -27.66 11.01
CA LYS A 80 -23.22 -28.78 11.35
C LYS A 80 -23.31 -28.87 12.88
N GLN A 81 -24.51 -29.08 13.41
CA GLN A 81 -24.67 -29.50 14.80
C GLN A 81 -24.37 -31.00 14.86
N SER A 82 -23.35 -31.39 15.63
CA SER A 82 -22.91 -32.79 15.66
C SER A 82 -22.48 -33.30 17.04
N GLY A 83 -22.68 -32.51 18.11
CA GLY A 83 -22.41 -32.93 19.48
C GLY A 83 -23.68 -33.18 20.32
N PRO A 84 -23.59 -33.95 21.41
CA PRO A 84 -24.73 -34.23 22.32
C PRO A 84 -25.35 -32.97 22.95
N ASN A 85 -24.67 -31.82 22.88
CA ASN A 85 -25.14 -30.51 23.36
C ASN A 85 -25.36 -29.48 22.23
N GLY A 86 -25.46 -29.90 20.96
CA GLY A 86 -25.64 -28.98 19.83
C GLY A 86 -24.36 -28.23 19.40
N THR A 87 -23.19 -28.77 19.72
CA THR A 87 -21.88 -28.20 19.34
C THR A 87 -21.77 -28.02 17.82
N MET A 88 -21.40 -26.80 17.40
CA MET A 88 -21.23 -26.42 16.01
C MET A 88 -19.83 -26.80 15.52
N VAL A 89 -19.78 -27.61 14.46
CA VAL A 89 -18.52 -28.11 13.87
C VAL A 89 -18.37 -27.62 12.43
N LEU A 90 -17.19 -27.07 12.13
CA LEU A 90 -16.77 -26.68 10.79
C LEU A 90 -16.13 -27.85 10.07
N ASP A 91 -16.68 -28.17 8.91
CA ASP A 91 -16.13 -29.20 8.04
C ASP A 91 -16.16 -28.71 6.57
N SER A 92 -15.11 -28.00 6.17
CA SER A 92 -14.96 -27.44 4.82
C SER A 92 -13.64 -27.82 4.15
N PRO A 93 -13.56 -27.78 2.80
CA PRO A 93 -12.30 -27.99 2.08
C PRO A 93 -11.19 -27.02 2.52
N GLU A 94 -11.52 -25.75 2.77
CA GLU A 94 -10.58 -24.72 3.19
C GLU A 94 -10.00 -25.05 4.57
N PHE A 95 -10.85 -25.46 5.52
CA PHE A 95 -10.42 -25.90 6.85
C PHE A 95 -9.52 -27.13 6.75
N ARG A 96 -9.95 -28.18 6.04
CA ARG A 96 -9.17 -29.41 5.84
C ARG A 96 -7.82 -29.15 5.17
N SER A 97 -7.76 -28.18 4.24
CA SER A 97 -6.52 -27.83 3.53
C SER A 97 -5.44 -27.22 4.43
N CYS A 98 -5.79 -26.81 5.66
CA CYS A 98 -4.85 -26.28 6.64
C CYS A 98 -4.12 -27.39 7.43
N PHE A 99 -4.61 -28.64 7.41
CA PHE A 99 -4.04 -29.76 8.18
C PHE A 99 -2.84 -30.41 7.47
N THR A 100 -1.75 -29.66 7.39
CA THR A 100 -0.46 -30.17 6.94
C THR A 100 0.06 -31.25 7.91
N PRO A 101 0.94 -32.17 7.46
CA PRO A 101 1.63 -33.10 8.35
C PRO A 101 2.30 -32.39 9.54
N GLU A 102 2.84 -31.20 9.29
CA GLU A 102 3.50 -30.36 10.29
C GLU A 102 2.51 -29.82 11.32
N LEU A 103 1.32 -29.34 10.91
CA LEU A 103 0.27 -28.93 11.86
C LEU A 103 -0.24 -30.11 12.69
N LYS A 104 -0.38 -31.30 12.09
CA LYS A 104 -0.77 -32.51 12.84
C LYS A 104 0.28 -32.90 13.88
N SER A 105 1.56 -32.78 13.54
CA SER A 105 2.65 -33.01 14.49
C SER A 105 2.64 -31.99 15.62
N LEU A 106 2.39 -30.70 15.31
CA LEU A 106 2.25 -29.66 16.34
C LEU A 106 1.09 -30.00 17.29
N ALA A 107 -0.08 -30.35 16.76
CA ALA A 107 -1.25 -30.73 17.54
C ALA A 107 -1.00 -31.94 18.47
N ALA A 108 -0.26 -32.94 17.96
CA ALA A 108 0.12 -34.12 18.73
C ALA A 108 1.06 -33.76 19.89
N ILE A 109 1.99 -32.81 19.69
CA ILE A 109 2.86 -32.30 20.75
C ILE A 109 2.04 -31.65 21.87
N PHE A 110 1.15 -30.71 21.54
CA PHE A 110 0.31 -30.05 22.56
C PHE A 110 -0.56 -31.06 23.33
N THR A 111 -1.17 -32.02 22.61
CA THR A 111 -1.96 -33.09 23.22
C THR A 111 -1.12 -33.95 24.18
N LYS A 112 0.09 -34.35 23.77
CA LYS A 112 1.01 -35.17 24.58
C LYS A 112 1.37 -34.49 25.89
N HIS A 113 1.52 -33.16 25.88
CA HIS A 113 1.91 -32.36 27.04
C HIS A 113 0.71 -31.82 27.84
N GLY A 114 -0.52 -32.14 27.44
CA GLY A 114 -1.73 -31.77 28.17
C GLY A 114 -2.18 -30.32 28.01
N TYR A 115 -1.73 -29.63 26.95
CA TYR A 115 -2.12 -28.26 26.64
C TYR A 115 -3.14 -28.21 25.49
N GLU A 116 -4.04 -27.25 25.56
CA GLU A 116 -5.01 -27.00 24.50
C GLU A 116 -4.39 -26.12 23.41
N LEU A 117 -4.69 -26.43 22.15
CA LEU A 117 -4.28 -25.64 20.99
C LEU A 117 -5.50 -25.38 20.10
N ARG A 118 -5.80 -24.10 19.83
CA ARG A 118 -6.92 -23.70 18.97
C ARG A 118 -6.46 -22.66 17.95
N ILE A 119 -7.09 -22.65 16.79
CA ILE A 119 -6.96 -21.57 15.81
C ILE A 119 -7.72 -20.36 16.36
N ALA A 120 -7.17 -19.16 16.23
CA ALA A 120 -7.72 -17.95 16.82
C ALA A 120 -7.99 -16.84 15.78
N GLY A 121 -8.95 -15.98 16.10
CA GLY A 121 -9.08 -14.66 15.49
C GLY A 121 -9.36 -14.64 13.99
N GLY A 122 -8.53 -13.91 13.24
CA GLY A 122 -8.80 -13.61 11.84
C GLY A 122 -8.85 -14.84 10.94
N ALA A 123 -8.08 -15.89 11.27
CA ALA A 123 -8.09 -17.15 10.55
C ALA A 123 -9.43 -17.87 10.69
N VAL A 124 -10.01 -17.88 11.89
CA VAL A 124 -11.34 -18.47 12.15
C VAL A 124 -12.41 -17.77 11.32
N ARG A 125 -12.43 -16.42 11.33
CA ARG A 125 -13.34 -15.63 10.50
C ARG A 125 -13.21 -15.98 9.02
N ASP A 126 -11.99 -16.05 8.50
CA ASP A 126 -11.75 -16.33 7.08
C ASP A 126 -12.22 -17.75 6.70
N MET A 127 -11.94 -18.76 7.54
CA MET A 127 -12.42 -20.13 7.35
C MET A 127 -13.95 -20.20 7.37
N LEU A 128 -14.60 -19.50 8.30
CA LEU A 128 -16.06 -19.40 8.37
C LEU A 128 -16.66 -18.66 7.17
N MET A 129 -15.90 -17.79 6.50
CA MET A 129 -16.28 -17.16 5.22
C MET A 129 -15.98 -18.05 4.00
N GLY A 130 -15.51 -19.29 4.20
CA GLY A 130 -15.13 -20.19 3.11
C GLY A 130 -13.86 -19.74 2.38
N LYS A 131 -12.95 -19.06 3.08
CA LYS A 131 -11.66 -18.62 2.55
C LYS A 131 -10.54 -19.38 3.24
N LYS A 132 -9.50 -19.71 2.48
CA LYS A 132 -8.24 -20.18 3.06
C LYS A 132 -7.53 -19.00 3.72
N PRO A 133 -7.23 -19.05 5.04
CA PRO A 133 -6.46 -18.00 5.68
C PRO A 133 -5.03 -17.99 5.14
N HIS A 134 -4.42 -16.80 5.06
CA HIS A 134 -3.03 -16.64 4.66
C HIS A 134 -2.08 -16.97 5.81
N ASP A 135 -2.36 -16.40 6.98
CA ASP A 135 -1.63 -16.60 8.22
C ASP A 135 -2.60 -17.19 9.25
N ILE A 136 -2.17 -18.22 9.98
CA ILE A 136 -2.98 -18.88 11.00
C ILE A 136 -2.36 -18.61 12.35
N ASP A 137 -3.07 -17.81 13.15
CA ASP A 137 -2.73 -17.56 14.54
C ASP A 137 -3.26 -18.71 15.41
N PHE A 138 -2.40 -19.25 16.27
CA PHE A 138 -2.79 -20.23 17.27
C PHE A 138 -2.82 -19.61 18.66
N ALA A 139 -3.76 -20.07 19.49
CA ALA A 139 -3.85 -19.74 20.90
C ALA A 139 -3.76 -21.01 21.76
N THR A 140 -3.20 -20.88 22.96
CA THR A 140 -2.99 -21.99 23.89
C THR A 140 -3.03 -21.52 25.35
N ASN A 141 -3.41 -22.43 26.26
CA ASN A 141 -3.26 -22.22 27.70
C ASN A 141 -1.83 -22.45 28.21
N ALA A 142 -0.90 -22.93 27.36
CA ALA A 142 0.52 -23.03 27.71
C ALA A 142 1.19 -21.66 27.76
N THR A 143 1.89 -21.35 28.86
CA THR A 143 2.73 -20.15 28.97
C THR A 143 3.93 -20.22 28.02
N PRO A 144 4.60 -19.09 27.69
CA PRO A 144 5.77 -19.10 26.82
C PRO A 144 6.89 -20.00 27.32
N ASP A 145 7.12 -20.04 28.64
CA ASP A 145 8.16 -20.88 29.24
C ASP A 145 7.80 -22.37 29.16
N GLN A 146 6.53 -22.72 29.38
CA GLN A 146 6.04 -24.09 29.16
C GLN A 146 6.16 -24.51 27.70
N MET A 147 5.80 -23.63 26.75
CA MET A 147 5.96 -23.89 25.32
C MET A 147 7.43 -24.13 24.95
N LYS A 148 8.36 -23.31 25.45
CA LYS A 148 9.79 -23.51 25.20
C LYS A 148 10.30 -24.82 25.76
N ALA A 149 9.94 -25.16 27.00
CA ALA A 149 10.34 -26.42 27.63
C ALA A 149 9.80 -27.62 26.84
N MET A 150 8.54 -27.56 26.43
CA MET A 150 7.87 -28.57 25.59
C MET A 150 8.58 -28.71 24.23
N PHE A 151 8.80 -27.60 23.51
CA PHE A 151 9.46 -27.65 22.20
C PHE A 151 10.91 -28.12 22.29
N ALA A 152 11.64 -27.75 23.34
CA ALA A 152 12.99 -28.26 23.58
C ALA A 152 13.00 -29.78 23.79
N GLN A 153 12.05 -30.32 24.57
CA GLN A 153 11.91 -31.77 24.79
C GLN A 153 11.56 -32.52 23.49
N GLU A 154 10.69 -31.95 22.66
CA GLU A 154 10.30 -32.52 21.36
C GLU A 154 11.29 -32.19 20.23
N ARG A 155 12.41 -31.53 20.53
CA ARG A 155 13.43 -31.10 19.56
C ARG A 155 12.87 -30.24 18.42
N VAL A 156 11.87 -29.42 18.72
CA VAL A 156 11.28 -28.45 17.80
C VAL A 156 12.01 -27.12 17.97
N ARG A 157 12.48 -26.55 16.86
CA ARG A 157 13.17 -25.26 16.87
C ARG A 157 12.17 -24.13 17.12
N THR A 158 12.45 -23.28 18.09
CA THR A 158 11.74 -22.01 18.28
C THR A 158 12.57 -20.84 17.74
N PHE A 159 11.89 -19.74 17.41
CA PHE A 159 12.53 -18.49 16.98
C PHE A 159 11.66 -17.29 17.39
N ASN A 160 12.23 -16.08 17.24
CA ASN A 160 11.59 -14.80 17.55
C ASN A 160 11.35 -14.50 19.04
N GLU A 161 12.44 -14.44 19.82
CA GLU A 161 12.43 -14.12 21.27
C GLU A 161 11.76 -12.77 21.60
N LYS A 162 11.68 -11.84 20.63
CA LYS A 162 11.04 -10.53 20.83
C LYS A 162 9.52 -10.63 21.03
N GLY A 163 8.86 -11.65 20.48
CA GLY A 163 7.42 -11.88 20.63
C GLY A 163 7.01 -12.39 22.01
N GLU A 164 7.97 -12.90 22.78
CA GLU A 164 7.71 -13.56 24.07
C GLU A 164 7.17 -12.61 25.13
N LYS A 165 7.59 -11.34 25.09
CA LYS A 165 7.06 -10.28 25.97
C LYS A 165 5.56 -10.08 25.81
N HIS A 166 5.00 -10.51 24.69
CA HIS A 166 3.58 -10.45 24.39
C HIS A 166 2.92 -11.85 24.41
N GLY A 167 3.63 -12.88 24.87
CA GLY A 167 3.11 -14.23 24.98
C GLY A 167 3.19 -15.08 23.72
N THR A 168 3.88 -14.62 22.66
CA THR A 168 3.96 -15.36 21.39
C THR A 168 5.27 -16.12 21.26
N VAL A 169 5.19 -17.39 20.91
CA VAL A 169 6.32 -18.26 20.56
C VAL A 169 6.12 -18.76 19.13
N CYS A 170 7.15 -18.60 18.29
CA CYS A 170 7.15 -19.14 16.94
C CYS A 170 7.89 -20.48 16.89
N ALA A 171 7.23 -21.55 16.45
CA ALA A 171 7.80 -22.88 16.33
C ALA A 171 7.98 -23.28 14.87
N ARG A 172 9.11 -23.89 14.51
CA ARG A 172 9.38 -24.48 13.19
C ARG A 172 9.28 -26.00 13.27
N VAL A 173 8.21 -26.57 12.73
CA VAL A 173 7.97 -28.02 12.76
C VAL A 173 8.44 -28.66 11.46
N GLY A 174 9.15 -29.78 11.58
CA GLY A 174 9.70 -30.53 10.45
C GLY A 174 10.69 -29.72 9.59
N ASP A 175 11.33 -28.69 10.16
CA ASP A 175 12.20 -27.73 9.47
C ASP A 175 11.59 -27.09 8.21
N LYS A 176 10.25 -27.07 8.11
CA LYS A 176 9.53 -26.68 6.90
C LYS A 176 8.52 -25.57 7.14
N GLU A 177 7.66 -25.73 8.14
CA GLU A 177 6.53 -24.82 8.40
C GLU A 177 6.68 -24.11 9.74
N ASN A 178 6.24 -22.86 9.78
CA ASN A 178 6.32 -21.97 10.93
C ASN A 178 4.93 -21.76 11.53
N PHE A 179 4.81 -21.82 12.85
CA PHE A 179 3.56 -21.62 13.56
C PHE A 179 3.73 -20.55 14.63
N GLU A 180 2.89 -19.52 14.59
CA GLU A 180 2.83 -18.49 15.63
C GLU A 180 1.78 -18.87 16.67
N ILE A 181 2.23 -19.09 17.90
CA ILE A 181 1.38 -19.62 18.98
C ILE A 181 1.45 -18.64 20.14
N THR A 182 0.29 -18.14 20.55
CA THR A 182 0.19 -17.11 21.59
C THR A 182 -0.55 -17.64 22.82
N THR A 183 0.06 -17.48 23.99
CA THR A 183 -0.60 -17.78 25.26
C THR A 183 -1.82 -16.90 25.46
N LEU A 184 -2.91 -17.48 25.95
CA LEU A 184 -4.10 -16.73 26.36
C LEU A 184 -3.72 -15.67 27.40
N ARG A 185 -4.24 -14.46 27.25
CA ARG A 185 -3.85 -13.34 28.11
C ARG A 185 -4.98 -12.37 28.39
N ILE A 186 -4.75 -11.56 29.42
CA ILE A 186 -5.50 -10.38 29.82
C ILE A 186 -4.57 -9.20 29.61
N ASP A 187 -5.05 -8.14 28.97
CA ASP A 187 -4.32 -6.89 28.87
C ASP A 187 -4.70 -6.04 30.11
N VAL A 188 -3.77 -5.88 31.07
CA VAL A 188 -3.99 -5.21 32.36
C VAL A 188 -3.97 -3.68 32.20
N ALA A 189 -3.02 -3.20 31.40
CA ALA A 189 -2.92 -1.82 30.98
C ALA A 189 -2.46 -1.81 29.53
N THR A 190 -3.08 -1.00 28.69
CA THR A 190 -2.75 -0.93 27.26
C THR A 190 -2.92 0.48 26.72
N ASP A 191 -1.99 0.91 25.86
CA ASP A 191 -2.13 2.08 24.98
C ASP A 191 -2.46 1.67 23.53
N GLY A 192 -2.76 0.38 23.32
CA GLY A 192 -3.01 -0.25 22.04
C GLY A 192 -1.76 -0.74 21.30
N ARG A 193 -0.58 -0.20 21.60
CA ARG A 193 0.71 -0.66 21.03
C ARG A 193 1.50 -1.50 22.05
N HIS A 194 1.51 -1.05 23.29
CA HIS A 194 2.15 -1.70 24.41
C HIS A 194 1.06 -2.09 25.39
N ALA A 195 1.05 -3.37 25.75
CA ALA A 195 0.18 -3.90 26.78
C ALA A 195 1.04 -4.58 27.85
N GLU A 196 0.74 -4.30 29.11
CA GLU A 196 1.12 -5.17 30.21
C GLU A 196 0.16 -6.36 30.22
N VAL A 197 0.71 -7.56 30.08
CA VAL A 197 -0.09 -8.77 29.86
C VAL A 197 0.02 -9.71 31.04
N GLN A 198 -1.12 -10.27 31.45
CA GLN A 198 -1.19 -11.37 32.40
C GLN A 198 -1.71 -12.61 31.68
N PHE A 199 -1.01 -13.74 31.80
CA PHE A 199 -1.46 -14.99 31.20
C PHE A 199 -2.66 -15.56 31.97
N THR A 200 -3.57 -16.20 31.24
CA THR A 200 -4.76 -16.86 31.77
C THR A 200 -4.94 -18.22 31.11
N GLU A 201 -5.74 -19.09 31.70
CA GLU A 201 -6.19 -20.34 31.07
C GLU A 201 -7.65 -20.23 30.58
N ASP A 202 -8.32 -19.10 30.87
CA ASP A 202 -9.71 -18.86 30.48
C ASP A 202 -9.81 -18.25 29.08
N TRP A 203 -10.30 -19.07 28.14
CA TRP A 203 -10.56 -18.69 26.75
C TRP A 203 -11.58 -17.57 26.59
N LYS A 204 -12.61 -17.51 27.44
CA LYS A 204 -13.62 -16.45 27.38
C LYS A 204 -12.99 -15.10 27.73
N VAL A 205 -12.06 -15.11 28.69
CA VAL A 205 -11.32 -13.92 29.08
C VAL A 205 -10.38 -13.44 27.97
N ASP A 206 -9.66 -14.33 27.28
CA ASP A 206 -8.88 -13.95 26.09
C ASP A 206 -9.76 -13.43 24.93
N ALA A 207 -10.92 -14.04 24.72
CA ALA A 207 -11.87 -13.55 23.73
C ALA A 207 -12.39 -12.14 24.08
N ASN A 208 -12.56 -11.83 25.36
CA ASN A 208 -13.12 -10.55 25.81
C ASN A 208 -12.22 -9.34 25.53
N ARG A 209 -10.89 -9.53 25.52
CA ARG A 209 -9.92 -8.46 25.23
C ARG A 209 -9.77 -8.16 23.73
N ARG A 210 -10.38 -8.97 22.87
CA ARG A 210 -10.31 -8.79 21.41
C ARG A 210 -11.25 -7.66 20.97
N ASP A 211 -10.95 -7.10 19.81
CA ASP A 211 -11.64 -5.91 19.33
C ASP A 211 -13.08 -6.19 18.89
N LEU A 212 -13.26 -7.14 17.97
CA LEU A 212 -14.52 -7.41 17.30
C LEU A 212 -15.01 -8.84 17.56
N THR A 213 -16.34 -9.01 17.63
CA THR A 213 -16.99 -10.31 17.86
C THR A 213 -16.56 -11.35 16.83
N VAL A 214 -16.50 -10.95 15.55
CA VAL A 214 -16.04 -11.81 14.44
C VAL A 214 -14.56 -12.20 14.53
N ASN A 215 -13.77 -11.50 15.35
CA ASN A 215 -12.35 -11.78 15.59
C ASN A 215 -12.09 -12.38 16.98
N SER A 216 -13.14 -12.64 17.78
CA SER A 216 -13.03 -13.17 19.14
C SER A 216 -13.36 -14.66 19.26
N MET A 217 -13.53 -15.35 18.13
CA MET A 217 -13.82 -16.78 18.09
C MET A 217 -12.54 -17.62 18.07
N PHE A 218 -12.67 -18.86 18.53
CA PHE A 218 -11.63 -19.90 18.39
C PHE A 218 -12.20 -21.13 17.69
N LEU A 219 -11.33 -21.87 17.00
CA LEU A 219 -11.68 -23.09 16.32
C LEU A 219 -10.76 -24.22 16.78
N GLY A 220 -11.36 -25.28 17.32
CA GLY A 220 -10.66 -26.52 17.63
C GLY A 220 -10.15 -27.19 16.35
N LEU A 221 -9.09 -27.98 16.49
CA LEU A 221 -8.52 -28.75 15.38
C LEU A 221 -9.43 -29.91 14.93
N ASP A 222 -10.45 -30.23 15.72
CA ASP A 222 -11.58 -31.11 15.38
C ASP A 222 -12.70 -30.39 14.61
N GLY A 223 -12.59 -29.06 14.43
CA GLY A 223 -13.59 -28.21 13.80
C GLY A 223 -14.59 -27.59 14.78
N THR A 224 -14.51 -27.86 16.08
CA THR A 224 -15.44 -27.30 17.07
C THR A 224 -15.26 -25.79 17.18
N LEU A 225 -16.35 -25.02 16.98
CA LEU A 225 -16.34 -23.56 17.13
C LEU A 225 -16.61 -23.16 18.58
N TYR A 226 -15.72 -22.34 19.13
CA TYR A 226 -15.88 -21.69 20.43
C TYR A 226 -16.17 -20.21 20.21
N ASP A 227 -17.42 -19.81 20.47
CA ASP A 227 -17.91 -18.44 20.32
C ASP A 227 -18.56 -17.96 21.62
N TYR A 228 -17.93 -16.97 22.26
CA TYR A 228 -18.38 -16.42 23.53
C TYR A 228 -19.16 -15.11 23.40
N PHE A 229 -19.14 -14.49 22.21
CA PHE A 229 -19.60 -13.12 21.97
C PHE A 229 -20.44 -12.99 20.70
N ASN A 230 -21.08 -14.08 20.26
CA ASN A 230 -21.98 -14.12 19.12
C ASN A 230 -21.34 -13.72 17.77
N GLY A 231 -20.04 -13.98 17.63
CA GLY A 231 -19.27 -13.70 16.41
C GLY A 231 -19.74 -14.47 15.18
N TYR A 232 -20.28 -15.69 15.34
CA TYR A 232 -20.76 -16.49 14.21
C TYR A 232 -22.02 -15.89 13.58
N GLU A 233 -23.01 -15.53 14.40
CA GLU A 233 -24.24 -14.92 13.89
C GLU A 233 -23.99 -13.51 13.38
N ASP A 234 -23.10 -12.73 14.00
CA ASP A 234 -22.67 -11.43 13.47
C ASP A 234 -22.04 -11.58 12.08
N LEU A 235 -21.11 -12.53 11.92
CA LEU A 235 -20.49 -12.83 10.63
C LEU A 235 -21.53 -13.24 9.58
N LYS A 236 -22.50 -14.07 9.97
CA LYS A 236 -23.59 -14.54 9.11
C LYS A 236 -24.52 -13.43 8.66
N ASN A 237 -24.77 -12.46 9.53
CA ASN A 237 -25.60 -11.30 9.24
C ASN A 237 -24.82 -10.15 8.59
N GLY A 238 -23.49 -10.25 8.50
CA GLY A 238 -22.64 -9.19 7.96
C GLY A 238 -22.51 -8.00 8.92
N VAL A 239 -22.66 -8.25 10.22
CA VAL A 239 -22.62 -7.25 11.28
C VAL A 239 -21.19 -7.16 11.83
N CYS A 240 -20.64 -5.95 11.84
CA CYS A 240 -19.38 -5.66 12.52
C CYS A 240 -19.67 -5.04 13.89
N ALA A 241 -19.43 -5.78 14.96
CA ALA A 241 -19.65 -5.35 16.34
C ALA A 241 -18.39 -5.49 17.18
N PHE A 242 -18.22 -4.57 18.14
CA PHE A 242 -17.19 -4.66 19.17
C PHE A 242 -17.56 -5.72 20.21
N VAL A 243 -16.54 -6.33 20.83
CA VAL A 243 -16.76 -7.16 22.01
C VAL A 243 -17.05 -6.23 23.20
N GLY A 244 -18.27 -6.24 23.72
CA GLY A 244 -18.68 -5.32 24.81
C GLY A 244 -19.00 -3.91 24.30
N ASP A 245 -18.66 -2.90 25.10
CA ASP A 245 -18.97 -1.50 24.78
C ASP A 245 -17.99 -0.91 23.73
N PRO A 246 -18.48 -0.38 22.58
CA PRO A 246 -17.64 0.17 21.53
C PRO A 246 -16.72 1.31 21.98
N GLU A 247 -17.18 2.20 22.86
CA GLU A 247 -16.41 3.36 23.30
C GLU A 247 -15.22 2.93 24.16
N SER A 248 -15.48 2.06 25.15
CA SER A 248 -14.44 1.46 25.99
C SER A 248 -13.38 0.76 25.13
N ARG A 249 -13.83 -0.02 24.14
CA ARG A 249 -12.91 -0.72 23.22
C ARG A 249 -12.12 0.24 22.35
N ILE A 250 -12.69 1.35 21.89
CA ILE A 250 -11.95 2.35 21.11
C ILE A 250 -10.91 3.06 21.98
N GLN A 251 -11.22 3.36 23.24
CA GLN A 251 -10.29 4.05 24.15
C GLN A 251 -9.08 3.20 24.55
N GLU A 252 -9.23 1.86 24.57
CA GLU A 252 -8.09 0.92 24.76
C GLU A 252 -7.07 0.98 23.60
N ASP A 253 -7.53 1.17 22.36
CA ASP A 253 -6.67 1.37 21.18
C ASP A 253 -7.44 2.11 20.09
N TYR A 254 -7.15 3.40 19.92
CA TYR A 254 -7.85 4.24 18.94
C TYR A 254 -7.65 3.75 17.49
N LEU A 255 -6.64 2.92 17.20
CA LEU A 255 -6.51 2.28 15.89
C LEU A 255 -7.70 1.37 15.55
N ARG A 256 -8.44 0.90 16.56
CA ARG A 256 -9.67 0.12 16.39
C ARG A 256 -10.74 0.84 15.59
N ILE A 257 -10.72 2.18 15.53
CA ILE A 257 -11.57 2.96 14.62
C ILE A 257 -11.31 2.57 13.16
N LEU A 258 -10.06 2.57 12.72
CA LEU A 258 -9.71 2.18 11.34
C LEU A 258 -9.95 0.69 11.12
N ARG A 259 -9.66 -0.15 12.12
CA ARG A 259 -9.93 -1.59 12.04
C ARG A 259 -11.42 -1.88 11.88
N TYR A 260 -12.30 -1.12 12.51
CA TYR A 260 -13.75 -1.21 12.30
C TYR A 260 -14.09 -1.02 10.82
N PHE A 261 -13.67 0.07 10.17
CA PHE A 261 -13.93 0.29 8.75
C PHE A 261 -13.36 -0.82 7.87
N ARG A 262 -12.12 -1.26 8.14
CA ARG A 262 -11.50 -2.37 7.40
C ARG A 262 -12.31 -3.66 7.50
N PHE A 263 -12.71 -4.04 8.70
CA PHE A 263 -13.40 -5.31 8.92
C PHE A 263 -14.86 -5.25 8.54
N PHE A 264 -15.54 -4.12 8.76
CA PHE A 264 -16.87 -3.86 8.25
C PHE A 264 -16.91 -4.09 6.75
N ALA A 265 -16.03 -3.46 5.98
CA ALA A 265 -15.95 -3.63 4.52
C ALA A 265 -15.67 -5.07 4.09
N ARG A 266 -14.96 -5.84 4.92
CA ARG A 266 -14.62 -7.24 4.65
C ARG A 266 -15.82 -8.17 4.79
N ILE A 267 -16.77 -7.86 5.68
CA ILE A 267 -17.87 -8.78 6.06
C ILE A 267 -19.26 -8.26 5.74
N CYS A 268 -19.45 -6.95 5.53
CA CYS A 268 -20.76 -6.36 5.35
C CYS A 268 -21.41 -6.82 4.05
N LYS A 269 -22.74 -7.01 4.09
CA LYS A 269 -23.55 -7.26 2.89
C LYS A 269 -23.96 -5.96 2.21
N ASP A 270 -24.08 -4.89 2.97
CA ASP A 270 -24.42 -3.55 2.51
C ASP A 270 -23.43 -2.54 3.13
N PRO A 271 -22.65 -1.78 2.32
CA PRO A 271 -21.68 -0.81 2.82
C PRO A 271 -22.30 0.39 3.55
N HIS A 272 -23.62 0.58 3.50
CA HIS A 272 -24.32 1.66 4.20
C HIS A 272 -24.92 1.24 5.56
N SER A 273 -24.88 -0.06 5.88
CA SER A 273 -25.49 -0.67 7.08
C SER A 273 -24.71 -0.48 8.40
N HIS A 274 -24.03 0.65 8.56
CA HIS A 274 -23.33 0.95 9.81
C HIS A 274 -24.32 1.11 10.97
N LYS A 275 -23.98 0.59 12.16
CA LYS A 275 -24.76 0.86 13.38
C LYS A 275 -24.45 2.26 13.88
N GLU A 276 -25.47 3.11 14.04
CA GLU A 276 -25.29 4.51 14.46
C GLU A 276 -24.55 4.62 15.80
N GLN A 277 -24.88 3.77 16.77
CA GLN A 277 -24.19 3.72 18.06
C GLN A 277 -22.66 3.56 17.93
N VAL A 278 -22.20 2.77 16.95
CA VAL A 278 -20.76 2.58 16.70
C VAL A 278 -20.16 3.82 16.05
N LEU A 279 -20.86 4.44 15.09
CA LEU A 279 -20.42 5.69 14.48
C LEU A 279 -20.34 6.83 15.49
N ASP A 280 -21.28 6.91 16.43
CA ASP A 280 -21.28 7.91 17.50
C ASP A 280 -20.12 7.70 18.48
N ALA A 281 -19.82 6.45 18.83
CA ALA A 281 -18.63 6.14 19.63
C ALA A 281 -17.34 6.53 18.88
N ILE A 282 -17.27 6.28 17.57
CA ILE A 282 -16.14 6.71 16.73
C ILE A 282 -16.00 8.23 16.73
N LYS A 283 -17.08 8.97 16.42
CA LYS A 283 -17.09 10.44 16.37
C LYS A 283 -16.61 11.07 17.67
N ARG A 284 -17.01 10.52 18.82
CA ARG A 284 -16.60 10.99 20.15
C ARG A 284 -15.13 10.76 20.48
N ASN A 285 -14.47 9.82 19.80
CA ASN A 285 -13.12 9.36 20.14
C ASN A 285 -12.07 9.64 19.04
N LEU A 286 -12.40 10.42 18.01
CA LEU A 286 -11.48 10.73 16.90
C LEU A 286 -10.16 11.36 17.35
N ASN A 287 -10.23 12.25 18.35
CA ASN A 287 -9.05 12.92 18.91
C ASN A 287 -7.98 11.92 19.38
N GLY A 288 -8.36 10.74 19.86
CA GLY A 288 -7.38 9.75 20.30
C GLY A 288 -6.48 9.22 19.18
N LEU A 289 -6.88 9.35 17.90
CA LEU A 289 -6.04 8.99 16.76
C LEU A 289 -4.75 9.84 16.68
N THR A 290 -4.70 11.03 17.29
CA THR A 290 -3.46 11.83 17.35
C THR A 290 -2.34 11.09 18.09
N ASN A 291 -2.69 10.19 19.01
CA ASN A 291 -1.74 9.41 19.79
C ASN A 291 -1.28 8.14 19.05
N ILE A 292 -1.88 7.82 17.90
CA ILE A 292 -1.51 6.66 17.09
C ILE A 292 -0.43 7.03 16.08
N SER A 293 0.61 6.20 16.01
CA SER A 293 1.71 6.39 15.07
C SER A 293 1.23 6.39 13.62
N GLY A 294 1.88 7.20 12.79
CA GLY A 294 1.53 7.36 11.39
C GLY A 294 1.56 6.04 10.61
N GLU A 295 2.58 5.21 10.86
CA GLU A 295 2.78 3.93 10.17
C GLU A 295 1.63 2.96 10.44
N ARG A 296 1.10 2.94 11.67
CA ARG A 296 -0.05 2.10 12.05
C ARG A 296 -1.32 2.58 11.32
N ILE A 297 -1.52 3.89 11.25
CA ILE A 297 -2.64 4.48 10.49
C ILE A 297 -2.53 4.12 9.01
N TRP A 298 -1.36 4.33 8.40
CA TRP A 298 -1.16 4.00 6.99
C TRP A 298 -1.39 2.52 6.71
N THR A 299 -0.90 1.63 7.58
CA THR A 299 -1.08 0.18 7.43
C THR A 299 -2.56 -0.20 7.39
N GLU A 300 -3.41 0.39 8.23
CA GLU A 300 -4.85 0.14 8.22
C GLU A 300 -5.54 0.83 7.04
N LEU A 301 -5.22 2.09 6.77
CA LEU A 301 -5.78 2.85 5.65
C LEU A 301 -5.48 2.21 4.29
N SER A 302 -4.23 1.78 4.06
CA SER A 302 -3.82 1.08 2.84
C SER A 302 -4.60 -0.23 2.63
N LYS A 303 -4.91 -0.97 3.71
CA LYS A 303 -5.76 -2.16 3.65
C LYS A 303 -7.22 -1.84 3.35
N ILE A 304 -7.75 -0.73 3.86
CA ILE A 304 -9.10 -0.24 3.52
C ILE A 304 -9.16 0.13 2.04
N LEU A 305 -8.18 0.90 1.56
CA LEU A 305 -8.10 1.35 0.17
C LEU A 305 -7.90 0.20 -0.82
N SER A 306 -7.21 -0.88 -0.42
CA SER A 306 -7.06 -2.10 -1.22
C SER A 306 -8.25 -3.06 -1.11
N GLY A 307 -9.17 -2.81 -0.16
CA GLY A 307 -10.25 -3.71 0.18
C GLY A 307 -11.51 -3.56 -0.66
N ALA A 308 -12.48 -4.44 -0.40
CA ALA A 308 -13.84 -4.27 -0.89
C ALA A 308 -14.44 -2.97 -0.34
N TYR A 309 -15.38 -2.36 -1.09
CA TYR A 309 -16.04 -1.12 -0.70
C TYR A 309 -15.08 0.03 -0.35
N SER A 310 -13.89 0.04 -0.94
CA SER A 310 -12.86 1.05 -0.63
C SER A 310 -13.36 2.48 -0.82
N ARG A 311 -14.24 2.71 -1.81
CA ARG A 311 -14.89 4.01 -2.03
C ARG A 311 -15.79 4.37 -0.86
N GLU A 312 -16.75 3.52 -0.56
CA GLU A 312 -17.79 3.75 0.44
C GLU A 312 -17.17 3.94 1.82
N MET A 313 -16.16 3.13 2.18
CA MET A 313 -15.45 3.27 3.45
C MET A 313 -14.67 4.57 3.53
N THR A 314 -13.99 4.97 2.46
CA THR A 314 -13.23 6.23 2.43
C THR A 314 -14.18 7.42 2.60
N LEU A 315 -15.29 7.43 1.86
CA LEU A 315 -16.31 8.49 1.97
C LEU A 315 -16.96 8.50 3.36
N LYS A 316 -17.24 7.33 3.95
CA LYS A 316 -17.80 7.26 5.30
C LYS A 316 -16.79 7.77 6.35
N MET A 317 -15.50 7.45 6.23
CA MET A 317 -14.47 7.99 7.10
C MET A 317 -14.37 9.52 7.00
N ILE A 318 -14.50 10.09 5.79
CA ILE A 318 -14.55 11.54 5.60
C ILE A 318 -15.80 12.14 6.26
N ASP A 319 -16.97 11.54 6.04
CA ASP A 319 -18.26 11.96 6.59
C ASP A 319 -18.28 11.99 8.13
N VAL A 320 -17.66 11.01 8.77
CA VAL A 320 -17.53 10.99 10.25
C VAL A 320 -16.37 11.84 10.77
N GLY A 321 -15.63 12.55 9.91
CA GLY A 321 -14.60 13.51 10.31
C GLY A 321 -13.20 12.95 10.57
N LEU A 322 -12.85 11.76 10.04
CA LEU A 322 -11.51 11.17 10.25
C LEU A 322 -10.39 11.85 9.45
N ALA A 323 -10.72 12.57 8.37
CA ALA A 323 -9.74 13.06 7.40
C ALA A 323 -8.53 13.79 8.03
N PRO A 324 -8.70 14.80 8.92
CA PRO A 324 -7.57 15.51 9.52
C PRO A 324 -6.66 14.61 10.35
N TYR A 325 -7.24 13.63 11.06
CA TYR A 325 -6.48 12.70 11.91
C TYR A 325 -5.63 11.72 11.11
N MET A 326 -6.01 11.47 9.86
CA MET A 326 -5.26 10.68 8.88
C MET A 326 -4.27 11.52 8.06
N GLY A 327 -4.19 12.83 8.29
CA GLY A 327 -3.31 13.75 7.55
C GLY A 327 -3.85 14.16 6.20
N LEU A 328 -5.15 13.97 5.96
CA LEU A 328 -5.83 14.47 4.77
C LEU A 328 -6.29 15.93 5.02
N PRO A 329 -6.29 16.78 3.98
CA PRO A 329 -6.79 18.15 4.10
C PRO A 329 -8.31 18.19 4.32
N ASP A 330 -8.83 19.33 4.79
CA ASP A 330 -10.27 19.53 4.99
C ASP A 330 -11.04 19.56 3.66
N ASN A 331 -10.44 20.17 2.63
CA ASN A 331 -11.02 20.24 1.28
C ASN A 331 -10.46 19.13 0.40
N LEU A 332 -11.24 18.06 0.25
CA LEU A 332 -10.86 16.87 -0.53
C LEU A 332 -11.51 16.87 -1.91
N ASN A 333 -10.77 16.39 -2.92
CA ASN A 333 -11.28 16.21 -4.27
C ASN A 333 -12.11 14.93 -4.42
N VAL A 334 -13.27 14.88 -3.76
CA VAL A 334 -14.16 13.72 -3.75
C VAL A 334 -14.67 13.37 -5.17
N ALA A 335 -14.86 14.38 -6.02
CA ALA A 335 -15.28 14.17 -7.41
C ALA A 335 -14.24 13.39 -8.21
N GLU A 336 -12.96 13.79 -8.12
CA GLU A 336 -11.86 13.11 -8.79
C GLU A 336 -11.60 11.72 -8.21
N PHE A 337 -11.67 11.57 -6.89
CA PHE A 337 -11.62 10.26 -6.23
C PHE A 337 -12.68 9.30 -6.80
N ASN A 338 -13.94 9.73 -6.88
CA ASN A 338 -15.01 8.91 -7.45
C ASN A 338 -14.78 8.59 -8.93
N ARG A 339 -14.26 9.55 -9.72
CA ARG A 339 -13.90 9.31 -11.13
C ARG A 339 -12.85 8.20 -11.26
N VAL A 340 -11.75 8.30 -10.53
CA VAL A 340 -10.65 7.31 -10.58
C VAL A 340 -11.15 5.92 -10.17
N LEU A 341 -11.92 5.83 -9.09
CA LEU A 341 -12.45 4.54 -8.61
C LEU A 341 -13.57 3.98 -9.50
N ASN A 342 -14.21 4.77 -10.37
CA ASN A 342 -15.16 4.24 -11.36
C ASN A 342 -14.44 3.50 -12.49
N VAL A 343 -13.18 3.84 -12.74
CA VAL A 343 -12.44 3.35 -13.91
C VAL A 343 -11.45 2.26 -13.55
N SER A 344 -10.78 2.39 -12.41
CA SER A 344 -9.81 1.40 -11.94
C SER A 344 -9.98 1.14 -10.46
N GLU A 345 -10.84 0.17 -10.13
CA GLU A 345 -10.96 -0.33 -8.75
C GLU A 345 -9.67 -1.01 -8.28
N GLU A 346 -8.97 -1.69 -9.21
CA GLU A 346 -7.69 -2.37 -9.01
C GLU A 346 -6.47 -1.45 -9.27
N CYS A 347 -6.41 -0.33 -8.55
CA CYS A 347 -5.23 0.53 -8.51
C CYS A 347 -4.59 0.54 -7.13
N HIS A 348 -3.32 0.97 -7.07
CA HIS A 348 -2.57 1.07 -5.84
C HIS A 348 -3.26 2.04 -4.86
N PRO A 349 -3.23 1.80 -3.52
CA PRO A 349 -3.82 2.71 -2.53
C PRO A 349 -3.40 4.16 -2.68
N MET A 350 -2.12 4.38 -3.02
CA MET A 350 -1.60 5.73 -3.25
C MET A 350 -2.24 6.42 -4.46
N THR A 351 -2.61 5.69 -5.51
CA THR A 351 -3.33 6.23 -6.67
C THR A 351 -4.69 6.80 -6.24
N LYS A 352 -5.35 6.13 -5.29
CA LYS A 352 -6.61 6.58 -4.69
C LYS A 352 -6.42 7.80 -3.79
N ILE A 353 -5.38 7.82 -2.96
CA ILE A 353 -5.04 9.00 -2.14
C ILE A 353 -4.71 10.20 -3.02
N ALA A 354 -3.87 10.04 -4.04
CA ALA A 354 -3.52 11.12 -4.97
C ALA A 354 -4.74 11.72 -5.69
N ALA A 355 -5.83 10.95 -5.84
CA ALA A 355 -7.09 11.45 -6.38
C ALA A 355 -7.87 12.34 -5.40
N LEU A 356 -7.68 12.19 -4.08
CA LEU A 356 -8.28 13.04 -3.05
C LEU A 356 -7.54 14.38 -2.86
N LEU A 357 -6.27 14.46 -3.25
CA LEU A 357 -5.41 15.61 -3.00
C LEU A 357 -5.34 16.56 -4.20
N HIS A 358 -5.23 17.85 -3.95
CA HIS A 358 -5.14 18.91 -4.95
C HIS A 358 -3.71 19.26 -5.36
N SER A 359 -2.73 19.09 -4.46
CA SER A 359 -1.36 19.57 -4.67
C SER A 359 -0.29 18.62 -4.12
N GLU A 360 0.97 18.86 -4.52
CA GLU A 360 2.13 18.16 -3.98
C GLU A 360 2.34 18.48 -2.49
N ASP A 361 2.03 19.70 -2.06
CA ASP A 361 2.17 20.12 -0.66
C ASP A 361 1.24 19.31 0.25
N GLU A 362 -0.01 19.12 -0.16
CA GLU A 362 -0.96 18.27 0.55
C GLU A 362 -0.49 16.80 0.62
N MET A 363 0.17 16.31 -0.43
CA MET A 363 0.75 14.96 -0.44
C MET A 363 1.94 14.84 0.52
N LEU A 364 2.76 15.89 0.63
CA LEU A 364 3.84 15.96 1.59
C LEU A 364 3.31 16.06 3.02
N ASP A 365 2.24 16.80 3.27
CA ASP A 365 1.59 16.89 4.58
C ASP A 365 0.95 15.56 5.01
N PHE A 366 0.28 14.88 4.08
CA PHE A 366 -0.20 13.52 4.30
C PHE A 366 0.96 12.57 4.67
N HIS A 367 2.07 12.62 3.91
CA HIS A 367 3.27 11.85 4.21
C HIS A 367 3.85 12.17 5.60
N LYS A 368 3.90 13.45 5.99
CA LYS A 368 4.39 13.87 7.32
C LYS A 368 3.60 13.20 8.44
N ARG A 369 2.28 13.03 8.27
CA ARG A 369 1.40 12.42 9.28
C ARG A 369 1.49 10.90 9.31
N VAL A 370 1.47 10.24 8.15
CA VAL A 370 1.32 8.78 8.07
C VAL A 370 2.64 8.02 7.82
N LYS A 371 3.74 8.74 7.60
CA LYS A 371 5.10 8.18 7.46
C LYS A 371 5.21 7.11 6.36
N LEU A 372 4.75 7.48 5.15
CA LEU A 372 4.83 6.61 3.96
C LEU A 372 6.27 6.15 3.66
N SER A 373 6.39 5.00 3.01
CA SER A 373 7.66 4.61 2.39
C SER A 373 8.08 5.59 1.30
N ALA A 374 9.37 5.60 0.94
CA ALA A 374 9.87 6.44 -0.15
C ALA A 374 9.15 6.15 -1.48
N TYR A 375 8.88 4.87 -1.77
CA TYR A 375 8.12 4.45 -2.93
C TYR A 375 6.72 5.07 -2.95
N GLU A 376 5.97 4.93 -1.86
CA GLU A 376 4.60 5.43 -1.76
C GLU A 376 4.53 6.95 -1.84
N ARG A 377 5.44 7.66 -1.15
CA ARG A 377 5.53 9.12 -1.24
C ARG A 377 5.79 9.56 -2.68
N ASP A 378 6.79 8.99 -3.33
CA ASP A 378 7.22 9.40 -4.66
C ASP A 378 6.19 9.04 -5.73
N LEU A 379 5.47 7.92 -5.57
CA LEU A 379 4.35 7.54 -6.43
C LEU A 379 3.20 8.56 -6.35
N GLY A 380 2.83 8.99 -5.14
CA GLY A 380 1.77 10.00 -4.94
C GLY A 380 2.12 11.33 -5.60
N ILE A 381 3.35 11.81 -5.37
CA ILE A 381 3.89 13.03 -6.01
C ILE A 381 3.89 12.88 -7.54
N PHE A 382 4.39 11.75 -8.05
CA PHE A 382 4.45 11.50 -9.48
C PHE A 382 3.07 11.57 -10.15
N ILE A 383 2.04 10.98 -9.53
CA ILE A 383 0.67 11.03 -10.07
C ILE A 383 0.15 12.46 -10.08
N ILE A 384 0.31 13.22 -8.99
CA ILE A 384 -0.16 14.62 -8.91
C ILE A 384 0.53 15.51 -9.95
N GLN A 385 1.83 15.31 -10.18
CA GLN A 385 2.59 16.03 -11.20
C GLN A 385 2.10 15.77 -12.64
N HIS A 386 1.69 14.54 -12.94
CA HIS A 386 1.46 14.10 -14.32
C HIS A 386 -0.01 13.79 -14.67
N ARG A 387 -0.93 13.84 -13.68
CA ARG A 387 -2.34 13.50 -13.88
C ARG A 387 -3.03 14.36 -14.95
N HIS A 388 -2.62 15.62 -15.09
CA HIS A 388 -3.16 16.54 -16.10
C HIS A 388 -2.32 16.58 -17.40
N SER A 389 -1.20 15.87 -17.48
CA SER A 389 -0.37 15.88 -18.69
C SER A 389 -1.12 15.31 -19.89
N VAL A 390 -1.14 16.05 -20.99
CA VAL A 390 -1.72 15.64 -22.27
C VAL A 390 -0.64 15.58 -23.33
N SER A 391 -0.80 14.68 -24.29
CA SER A 391 0.09 14.56 -25.45
C SER A 391 -0.65 15.04 -26.67
N SER A 392 -0.06 15.96 -27.43
CA SER A 392 -0.47 16.28 -28.79
C SER A 392 0.11 15.32 -29.83
N ASP A 393 1.05 14.46 -29.43
CA ASP A 393 1.65 13.44 -30.29
C ASP A 393 0.60 12.40 -30.72
N PRO A 394 0.52 12.05 -32.02
CA PRO A 394 -0.44 11.05 -32.52
C PRO A 394 -0.20 9.66 -31.93
N HIS A 395 1.01 9.36 -31.45
CA HIS A 395 1.31 8.09 -30.81
C HIS A 395 0.86 8.10 -29.33
N PRO A 396 -0.09 7.25 -28.93
CA PRO A 396 -0.70 7.29 -27.60
C PRO A 396 0.27 6.98 -26.43
N LEU A 397 1.38 6.28 -26.71
CA LEU A 397 2.38 5.91 -25.72
C LEU A 397 3.51 6.94 -25.55
N ARG A 398 3.64 7.92 -26.47
CA ARG A 398 4.81 8.82 -26.51
C ARG A 398 5.08 9.49 -25.19
N LEU A 399 4.05 10.08 -24.58
CA LEU A 399 4.16 10.76 -23.29
C LEU A 399 4.79 9.85 -22.25
N TYR A 400 4.32 8.61 -22.14
CA TYR A 400 4.77 7.64 -21.16
C TYR A 400 6.17 7.10 -21.47
N GLN A 401 6.48 6.89 -22.75
CA GLN A 401 7.83 6.51 -23.20
C GLN A 401 8.85 7.62 -22.89
N ASN A 402 8.47 8.89 -23.07
CA ASN A 402 9.28 10.04 -22.71
C ASN A 402 9.50 10.13 -21.20
N LEU A 403 8.45 9.93 -20.40
CA LEU A 403 8.58 9.85 -18.94
C LEU A 403 9.62 8.79 -18.55
N LEU A 404 9.59 7.61 -19.17
CA LEU A 404 10.61 6.57 -18.92
C LEU A 404 12.01 6.99 -19.39
N LEU A 405 12.14 7.55 -20.59
CA LEU A 405 13.42 7.94 -21.20
C LEU A 405 14.20 8.97 -20.39
N PHE A 406 13.48 9.95 -19.82
CA PHE A 406 14.06 11.07 -19.07
C PHE A 406 14.04 10.86 -17.56
N SER A 407 13.53 9.72 -17.08
CA SER A 407 13.53 9.41 -15.66
C SER A 407 14.94 9.19 -15.11
N LYS A 408 15.16 9.66 -13.88
CA LYS A 408 16.34 9.34 -13.08
C LYS A 408 16.18 8.04 -12.28
N LEU A 409 14.95 7.51 -12.20
CA LEU A 409 14.64 6.28 -11.46
C LEU A 409 15.07 5.03 -12.26
N LYS A 410 15.16 3.91 -11.56
CA LYS A 410 15.33 2.60 -12.20
C LYS A 410 14.14 2.34 -13.12
N ALA A 411 14.39 1.80 -14.32
CA ALA A 411 13.36 1.61 -15.33
C ALA A 411 12.16 0.79 -14.83
N ASN A 412 12.38 -0.24 -14.01
CA ASN A 412 11.28 -1.04 -13.45
C ASN A 412 10.38 -0.23 -12.53
N GLN A 413 10.95 0.58 -11.64
CA GLN A 413 10.19 1.44 -10.73
C GLN A 413 9.39 2.50 -11.51
N MET A 414 10.02 3.15 -12.49
CA MET A 414 9.32 4.15 -13.32
C MET A 414 8.17 3.53 -14.12
N ARG A 415 8.32 2.28 -14.58
CA ARG A 415 7.24 1.55 -15.25
C ARG A 415 6.06 1.29 -14.33
N GLU A 416 6.29 0.95 -13.08
CA GLU A 416 5.21 0.81 -12.09
C GLU A 416 4.46 2.14 -11.89
N TYR A 417 5.19 3.25 -11.76
CA TYR A 417 4.59 4.58 -11.60
C TYR A 417 3.74 4.97 -12.82
N ILE A 418 4.25 4.71 -14.02
CA ILE A 418 3.52 4.94 -15.27
C ILE A 418 2.28 4.05 -15.37
N ASN A 419 2.35 2.78 -14.94
CA ASN A 419 1.17 1.90 -14.94
C ASN A 419 0.07 2.43 -14.02
N GLU A 420 0.43 2.97 -12.84
CA GLU A 420 -0.54 3.61 -11.94
C GLU A 420 -1.10 4.92 -12.52
N LEU A 421 -0.26 5.74 -13.17
CA LEU A 421 -0.72 6.94 -13.88
C LEU A 421 -1.66 6.60 -15.04
N LEU A 422 -1.40 5.53 -15.79
CA LEU A 422 -2.28 5.03 -16.85
C LEU A 422 -3.65 4.61 -16.28
N ARG A 423 -3.66 3.88 -15.15
CA ARG A 423 -4.89 3.54 -14.43
C ARG A 423 -5.66 4.79 -13.98
N TYR A 424 -4.96 5.76 -13.40
CA TYR A 424 -5.53 7.04 -12.96
C TYR A 424 -6.22 7.81 -14.10
N LYS A 425 -5.60 7.78 -15.29
CA LYS A 425 -6.04 8.51 -16.49
C LYS A 425 -7.00 7.72 -17.38
N GLU A 426 -7.54 6.59 -16.91
CA GLU A 426 -8.49 5.79 -17.67
C GLU A 426 -7.92 5.14 -18.94
N LYS A 427 -6.61 4.90 -18.97
CA LYS A 427 -5.87 4.37 -20.13
C LYS A 427 -5.26 3.00 -19.84
N SER A 428 -6.04 2.16 -19.18
CA SER A 428 -5.61 0.81 -18.78
C SER A 428 -5.36 -0.12 -19.98
N ASP A 429 -5.99 0.17 -21.12
CA ASP A 429 -5.78 -0.48 -22.42
C ASP A 429 -4.32 -0.35 -22.89
N LEU A 430 -3.68 0.80 -22.64
CA LEU A 430 -2.30 1.07 -23.02
C LEU A 430 -1.25 0.37 -22.13
N ILE A 431 -1.65 -0.16 -20.97
CA ILE A 431 -0.72 -0.75 -20.00
C ILE A 431 0.01 -1.94 -20.62
N LYS A 432 -0.71 -2.81 -21.33
CA LYS A 432 -0.11 -4.01 -21.94
C LYS A 432 0.93 -3.62 -22.99
N ASP A 433 0.57 -2.73 -23.91
CA ASP A 433 1.47 -2.27 -24.97
C ASP A 433 2.71 -1.57 -24.39
N PHE A 434 2.55 -0.79 -23.32
CA PHE A 434 3.67 -0.16 -22.63
C PHE A 434 4.58 -1.16 -21.91
N GLN A 435 4.00 -2.22 -21.31
CA GLN A 435 4.75 -3.29 -20.65
C GLN A 435 5.54 -4.15 -21.64
N ASP A 436 4.97 -4.41 -22.81
CA ASP A 436 5.62 -5.18 -23.89
C ASP A 436 6.71 -4.35 -24.57
N TRP A 437 6.54 -3.02 -24.66
CA TRP A 437 7.56 -2.12 -25.18
C TRP A 437 8.83 -2.11 -24.32
N ARG A 438 9.97 -2.36 -24.95
CA ARG A 438 11.31 -2.27 -24.33
C ARG A 438 11.97 -0.99 -24.80
N LEU A 439 12.51 -0.22 -23.86
CA LEU A 439 13.25 1.00 -24.17
C LEU A 439 14.54 0.62 -24.92
N PRO A 440 14.70 0.98 -26.20
CA PRO A 440 15.93 0.70 -26.92
C PRO A 440 17.10 1.51 -26.31
N PRO A 441 18.35 1.01 -26.39
CA PRO A 441 19.50 1.78 -25.96
C PRO A 441 19.66 2.99 -26.87
N PHE A 442 19.86 4.17 -26.28
CA PHE A 442 20.10 5.39 -27.05
C PHE A 442 21.43 5.25 -27.83
N PRO A 443 21.42 5.42 -29.17
CA PRO A 443 22.55 5.03 -30.03
C PRO A 443 23.74 6.00 -30.00
N LEU A 444 23.58 7.20 -29.42
CA LEU A 444 24.64 8.19 -29.25
C LEU A 444 25.18 8.20 -27.81
N ASN A 445 26.50 8.34 -27.68
CA ASN A 445 27.18 8.57 -26.41
C ASN A 445 27.90 9.93 -26.44
N GLY A 446 28.37 10.39 -25.28
CA GLY A 446 29.01 11.71 -25.15
C GLY A 446 30.27 11.88 -26.01
N ASN A 447 31.01 10.80 -26.30
CA ASN A 447 32.20 10.88 -27.14
C ASN A 447 31.83 11.11 -28.60
N ILE A 448 30.79 10.45 -29.10
CA ILE A 448 30.26 10.67 -30.46
C ILE A 448 29.78 12.12 -30.60
N VAL A 449 28.99 12.61 -29.64
CA VAL A 449 28.50 14.00 -29.71
C VAL A 449 29.64 15.02 -29.67
N ARG A 450 30.71 14.79 -28.89
CA ARG A 450 31.91 15.65 -28.90
C ARG A 450 32.64 15.60 -30.24
N GLN A 451 32.82 14.41 -30.80
CA GLN A 451 33.56 14.23 -32.05
C GLN A 451 32.88 14.91 -33.23
N TYR A 452 31.56 14.78 -33.34
CA TYR A 452 30.81 15.25 -34.51
C TYR A 452 30.13 16.61 -34.32
N GLY A 453 29.79 16.99 -33.08
CA GLY A 453 29.15 18.28 -32.78
C GLY A 453 30.12 19.36 -32.30
N THR A 454 31.33 19.00 -31.88
CA THR A 454 32.30 19.95 -31.29
C THR A 454 31.69 20.78 -30.15
N VAL A 455 31.10 20.07 -29.19
CA VAL A 455 30.37 20.64 -28.05
C VAL A 455 31.25 20.70 -26.80
N GLY A 456 31.30 21.86 -26.13
CA GLY A 456 31.97 22.04 -24.85
C GLY A 456 31.36 21.17 -23.73
N GLY A 457 32.15 20.84 -22.70
CA GLY A 457 31.72 19.92 -21.64
C GLY A 457 30.45 20.36 -20.88
N LYS A 458 30.15 21.66 -20.83
CA LYS A 458 28.96 22.22 -20.16
C LYS A 458 27.66 22.02 -20.95
N ASP A 459 27.74 22.05 -22.29
CA ASP A 459 26.55 22.01 -23.17
C ASP A 459 26.24 20.59 -23.68
N LEU A 460 27.19 19.66 -23.50
CA LEU A 460 27.04 18.26 -23.92
C LEU A 460 25.77 17.60 -23.36
N GLY A 461 25.43 17.87 -22.09
CA GLY A 461 24.23 17.32 -21.46
C GLY A 461 22.94 17.82 -22.12
N VAL A 462 22.91 19.11 -22.46
CA VAL A 462 21.77 19.76 -23.13
C VAL A 462 21.58 19.19 -24.53
N VAL A 463 22.67 19.08 -25.31
CA VAL A 463 22.65 18.48 -26.65
C VAL A 463 22.19 17.02 -26.61
N ILE A 464 22.69 16.21 -25.66
CA ILE A 464 22.25 14.82 -25.50
C ILE A 464 20.75 14.75 -25.18
N GLN A 465 20.23 15.63 -24.33
CA GLN A 465 18.80 15.67 -24.01
C GLN A 465 17.96 16.04 -25.24
N ALA A 466 18.37 17.06 -26.00
CA ALA A 466 17.69 17.44 -27.23
C ALA A 466 17.73 16.33 -28.28
N MET A 467 18.87 15.66 -28.46
CA MET A 467 18.98 14.51 -29.35
C MET A 467 18.10 13.32 -28.91
N LYS A 468 17.94 13.10 -27.60
CA LYS A 468 16.97 12.11 -27.08
C LYS A 468 15.53 12.49 -27.38
N GLN A 469 15.18 13.78 -27.26
CA GLN A 469 13.85 14.30 -27.60
C GLN A 469 13.56 14.08 -29.09
N HIS A 470 14.51 14.44 -29.96
CA HIS A 470 14.42 14.24 -31.41
C HIS A 470 14.28 12.76 -31.77
N TRP A 471 15.16 11.91 -31.22
CA TRP A 471 15.11 10.46 -31.43
C TRP A 471 13.79 9.84 -30.97
N SER A 472 13.25 10.30 -29.83
CA SER A 472 11.94 9.90 -29.38
C SER A 472 10.89 10.30 -30.41
N SER A 473 10.83 11.55 -30.85
CA SER A 473 9.81 12.01 -31.82
C SER A 473 9.75 11.18 -33.12
N LEU A 474 10.85 10.51 -33.47
CA LEU A 474 10.98 9.59 -34.60
C LEU A 474 10.80 8.10 -34.21
N ASP A 475 9.96 7.79 -33.22
CA ASP A 475 9.66 6.43 -32.75
C ASP A 475 10.85 5.60 -32.27
N PHE A 476 11.94 6.23 -31.84
CA PHE A 476 13.16 5.51 -31.44
C PHE A 476 13.78 4.65 -32.56
N LYS A 477 13.37 4.87 -33.82
CA LYS A 477 13.83 4.11 -35.00
C LYS A 477 15.18 4.57 -35.54
N PRO A 478 15.53 5.87 -35.55
CA PRO A 478 16.76 6.33 -36.20
C PRO A 478 18.02 5.64 -35.66
N THR A 479 18.89 5.25 -36.58
CA THR A 479 20.18 4.64 -36.27
C THR A 479 21.19 5.70 -35.78
N ARG A 480 22.36 5.23 -35.35
CA ARG A 480 23.47 6.11 -34.97
C ARG A 480 23.83 7.07 -36.11
N GLU A 481 23.95 6.54 -37.32
CA GLU A 481 24.41 7.29 -38.50
C GLU A 481 23.40 8.36 -38.91
N GLU A 482 22.11 8.05 -38.79
CA GLU A 482 21.02 8.98 -39.08
C GLU A 482 21.00 10.13 -38.05
N LEU A 483 21.14 9.82 -36.76
CA LEU A 483 21.15 10.84 -35.71
C LEU A 483 22.40 11.73 -35.75
N ILE A 484 23.54 11.21 -36.21
CA ILE A 484 24.74 12.05 -36.41
C ILE A 484 24.49 13.11 -37.49
N LYS A 485 23.72 12.78 -38.55
CA LYS A 485 23.36 13.75 -39.61
C LYS A 485 22.43 14.85 -39.10
N ASP A 486 21.56 14.53 -38.15
CA ASP A 486 20.64 15.49 -37.55
C ASP A 486 21.30 16.37 -36.47
N LEU A 487 22.45 15.97 -35.94
CA LEU A 487 23.13 16.65 -34.82
C LEU A 487 23.42 18.14 -35.09
N PRO A 488 23.95 18.57 -36.26
CA PRO A 488 24.21 19.99 -36.52
C PRO A 488 22.94 20.84 -36.51
N LYS A 489 21.82 20.29 -37.01
CA LYS A 489 20.53 20.97 -37.02
C LYS A 489 20.04 21.21 -35.59
N ILE A 490 20.07 20.17 -34.76
CA ILE A 490 19.65 20.27 -33.34
C ILE A 490 20.55 21.23 -32.56
N MET A 491 21.85 21.25 -32.83
CA MET A 491 22.77 22.22 -32.21
C MET A 491 22.44 23.66 -32.60
N SER A 492 22.14 23.91 -33.87
CA SER A 492 21.71 25.23 -34.34
C SER A 492 20.40 25.67 -33.69
N GLU A 493 19.43 24.76 -33.52
CA GLU A 493 18.17 25.05 -32.82
C GLU A 493 18.38 25.40 -31.34
N LEU A 494 19.44 24.88 -30.71
CA LEU A 494 19.84 25.22 -29.35
C LEU A 494 20.69 26.51 -29.25
N GLY A 495 20.98 27.17 -30.38
CA GLY A 495 21.85 28.36 -30.41
C GLY A 495 23.31 28.06 -30.07
N LEU A 496 23.75 26.81 -30.26
CA LEU A 496 25.13 26.39 -30.00
C LEU A 496 25.91 26.36 -31.31
N GLU A 497 26.93 27.22 -31.42
CA GLU A 497 27.88 27.14 -32.52
C GLU A 497 28.92 26.04 -32.28
N PRO A 498 29.39 25.34 -33.32
CA PRO A 498 30.46 24.35 -33.17
C PRO A 498 31.71 25.02 -32.61
N THR A 499 32.17 24.61 -31.43
CA THR A 499 33.44 25.13 -30.89
C THR A 499 34.57 24.55 -31.73
N VAL A 500 35.36 25.38 -32.40
CA VAL A 500 36.54 24.90 -33.17
C VAL A 500 37.41 24.05 -32.23
N PRO A 501 37.81 22.81 -32.62
CA PRO A 501 38.62 21.97 -31.74
C PRO A 501 39.94 22.71 -31.43
N PRO A 502 40.46 22.67 -30.19
CA PRO A 502 41.75 23.25 -29.89
C PRO A 502 42.78 22.60 -30.81
N GLY A 503 43.44 23.42 -31.62
CA GLY A 503 44.39 22.98 -32.63
C GLY A 503 45.37 21.98 -32.02
N LYS A 504 45.60 20.87 -32.73
CA LYS A 504 46.80 20.07 -32.50
C LYS A 504 47.99 21.02 -32.58
N HIS A 505 48.63 21.30 -31.46
CA HIS A 505 49.98 21.82 -31.47
C HIS A 505 50.85 20.77 -32.18
N THR A 506 51.07 20.95 -33.47
CA THR A 506 52.27 20.43 -34.13
C THR A 506 53.44 21.14 -33.47
N LYS A 507 54.17 20.42 -32.62
CA LYS A 507 55.53 20.80 -32.28
C LYS A 507 56.38 20.49 -33.49
N ASP A 508 56.95 21.55 -34.07
CA ASP A 508 58.09 21.48 -34.98
C ASP A 508 59.28 20.75 -34.33
#